data_AF-A0A024WPS0-F1
#
_entry.id   AF-A0A024WPS0-F1
#
_cell.length_a   1.000
_cell.length_b   1.000
_cell.length_c   1.000
_cell.angle_alpha   90.00
_cell.angle_beta   90.00
_cell.angle_gamma   90.00
#
_symmetry.space_group_name_H-M   'P 1'
#
loop_
_entity.id
_entity.type
_entity.pdbx_description
1 polymer ?
#
loop_
_entity_poly.entity_id
_entity_poly.type
_entity_poly.pdbx_seq_one_letter_code
_entity_poly.pdbx_strand_id
1 'polypeptide(L)'
;MLKSESEFYQNGCINCKFLQLAGDRHRIHDCTTENFNGFMAITTPNKSWMAQYNDLSKYAPGFYALQVIGELPESIRDLKPNY
;
A
#
# COMPACT_ATOMS: atom_id res chain seq x y z
N MET A 1 1.38 2.01 0.92
CA MET A 1 0.65 3.30 0.92
C MET A 1 -0.03 3.43 2.26
N LEU A 2 0.08 4.59 2.90
CA LEU A 2 -0.57 4.90 4.18
C LEU A 2 -1.87 5.65 3.93
N LYS A 3 -2.93 5.20 4.59
CA LYS A 3 -4.27 5.80 4.62
C LYS A 3 -4.97 5.37 5.91
N SER A 4 -6.06 6.04 6.26
CA SER A 4 -6.94 5.54 7.32
C SER A 4 -7.69 4.27 6.88
N GLU A 5 -8.11 3.45 7.85
CA GLU A 5 -8.98 2.30 7.60
C GLU A 5 -10.23 2.70 6.82
N SER A 6 -10.87 3.81 7.19
CA SER A 6 -12.05 4.36 6.52
C SER A 6 -11.81 4.66 5.04
N GLU A 7 -10.66 5.22 4.68
CA GLU A 7 -10.31 5.49 3.29
C GLU A 7 -10.05 4.21 2.50
N PHE A 8 -9.42 3.20 3.12
CA PHE A 8 -9.29 1.88 2.51
C PHE A 8 -10.65 1.21 2.31
N TYR A 9 -11.56 1.34 3.27
CA TYR A 9 -12.91 0.80 3.16
C TYR A 9 -13.71 1.45 2.03
N GLN A 10 -13.63 2.77 1.89
CA GLN A 10 -14.36 3.51 0.87
C GLN A 10 -13.78 3.34 -0.54
N ASN A 11 -12.46 3.40 -0.67
CA ASN A 11 -11.81 3.55 -1.99
C ASN A 11 -10.83 2.42 -2.34
N GLY A 12 -10.55 1.53 -1.39
CA GLY A 12 -9.51 0.51 -1.53
C GLY A 12 -8.10 1.08 -1.69
N CYS A 13 -7.18 0.22 -2.13
CA CYS A 13 -5.82 0.61 -2.47
C CYS A 13 -5.70 0.87 -3.98
N ILE A 14 -5.42 2.12 -4.36
CA ILE A 14 -5.25 2.52 -5.76
C ILE A 14 -4.10 1.79 -6.46
N ASN A 15 -3.03 1.47 -5.72
CA ASN A 15 -1.85 0.80 -6.24
C ASN A 15 -2.00 -0.73 -6.28
N CYS A 16 -2.91 -1.30 -5.48
CA CYS A 16 -3.01 -2.73 -5.23
C CYS A 16 -4.44 -3.22 -5.45
N LYS A 17 -4.99 -3.02 -6.65
CA LYS A 17 -6.40 -3.37 -6.96
C LYS A 17 -6.72 -4.85 -6.72
N PHE A 18 -5.74 -5.73 -6.93
CA PHE A 18 -5.86 -7.17 -6.68
C PHE A 18 -6.16 -7.52 -5.21
N LEU A 19 -5.86 -6.61 -4.27
CA LEU A 19 -6.21 -6.78 -2.87
C LEU A 19 -7.70 -6.59 -2.58
N GLN A 20 -8.49 -6.01 -3.48
CA GLN A 20 -9.97 -5.92 -3.35
C GLN A 20 -10.46 -5.44 -1.97
N LEU A 21 -9.85 -4.38 -1.44
CA LEU A 21 -10.09 -3.91 -0.06
C LEU A 21 -11.41 -3.15 0.14
N ALA A 22 -11.94 -2.53 -0.92
CA ALA A 22 -13.11 -1.66 -0.78
C ALA A 22 -14.35 -2.45 -0.34
N GLY A 23 -15.05 -1.97 0.69
CA GLY A 23 -16.22 -2.63 1.25
C GLY A 23 -15.94 -3.82 2.17
N ASP A 24 -14.68 -4.24 2.34
CA ASP A 24 -14.31 -5.44 3.11
C ASP A 24 -13.31 -5.12 4.24
N ARG A 25 -13.81 -4.95 5.46
CA ARG A 25 -12.99 -4.67 6.65
C ARG A 25 -12.07 -5.83 7.03
N HIS A 26 -12.51 -7.06 6.84
CA HIS A 26 -11.71 -8.23 7.19
C HIS A 26 -10.47 -8.28 6.29
N ARG A 27 -10.68 -8.07 4.99
CA ARG A 27 -9.59 -8.04 4.01
C ARG A 27 -8.64 -6.85 4.21
N ILE A 28 -9.14 -5.71 4.68
CA ILE A 28 -8.30 -4.57 5.10
C ILE A 28 -7.41 -4.96 6.26
N HIS A 29 -7.97 -5.57 7.30
CA HIS A 29 -7.20 -6.02 8.46
C HIS A 29 -6.13 -7.07 8.08
N ASP A 30 -6.44 -7.97 7.16
CA ASP A 30 -5.49 -9.00 6.69
C ASP A 30 -4.40 -8.46 5.78
N CYS A 31 -4.66 -7.39 5.03
CA CYS A 31 -3.76 -6.88 3.99
C CYS A 31 -3.03 -5.58 4.37
N THR A 32 -3.33 -5.01 5.54
CA THR A 32 -2.71 -3.77 6.03
C THR A 32 -2.25 -3.95 7.48
N THR A 33 -1.41 -3.04 7.95
CA THR A 33 -0.88 -3.06 9.32
C THR A 33 -0.78 -1.64 9.85
N GLU A 34 -1.09 -1.47 11.12
CA GLU A 34 -0.86 -0.22 11.85
C GLU A 34 0.60 -0.09 12.29
N ASN A 35 1.35 -1.20 12.26
CA ASN A 35 2.74 -1.24 12.71
C ASN A 35 3.70 -0.90 11.56
N PHE A 36 4.07 0.38 11.48
CA PHE A 36 5.04 0.89 10.52
C PHE A 36 5.95 1.93 11.19
N ASN A 37 7.15 2.13 10.63
CA ASN A 37 8.10 3.11 11.14
C ASN A 37 8.46 4.12 10.06
N GLY A 38 8.29 5.41 10.39
CA GLY A 38 8.56 6.54 9.52
C GLY A 38 7.64 6.58 8.30
N PHE A 39 7.47 7.78 7.74
CA PHE A 39 6.73 7.92 6.49
C PHE A 39 7.30 9.06 5.65
N MET A 40 6.95 9.02 4.37
CA MET A 40 7.33 10.03 3.40
C MET A 40 6.15 10.40 2.51
N ALA A 41 6.04 11.68 2.20
CA ALA A 41 5.07 12.23 1.28
C ALA A 41 5.69 12.32 -0.12
N ILE A 42 5.15 11.58 -1.08
CA ILE A 42 5.59 11.63 -2.47
C ILE A 42 4.52 12.36 -3.28
N THR A 43 4.90 13.51 -3.86
CA THR A 43 4.03 14.30 -4.74
C THR A 43 4.26 13.99 -6.22
N THR A 44 5.52 13.72 -6.60
CA THR A 44 5.91 13.44 -8.00
C THR A 44 6.81 12.21 -8.07
N PRO A 45 6.24 10.98 -8.07
CA PRO A 45 6.98 9.72 -7.94
C PRO A 45 8.08 9.54 -8.99
N ASN A 46 7.78 9.82 -10.26
CA ASN A 46 8.70 9.62 -11.38
C ASN A 46 9.91 10.58 -11.40
N LYS A 47 9.85 11.71 -10.68
CA LYS A 47 10.95 12.70 -10.59
C LYS A 47 11.66 12.72 -9.24
N SER A 48 11.18 11.94 -8.27
CA SER A 48 11.74 11.91 -6.92
C SER A 48 12.80 10.80 -6.82
N TRP A 49 14.05 11.19 -6.52
CA TRP A 49 15.10 10.22 -6.22
C TRP A 49 14.71 9.30 -5.06
N MET A 50 14.09 9.85 -4.01
CA MET A 50 13.63 9.05 -2.86
C MET A 50 12.57 8.01 -3.26
N ALA A 51 11.65 8.37 -4.17
CA ALA A 51 10.68 7.41 -4.68
C ALA A 51 11.34 6.33 -5.54
N GLN A 52 12.30 6.70 -6.40
CA GLN A 52 13.07 5.75 -7.21
C GLN A 52 13.89 4.80 -6.35
N TYR A 53 14.57 5.31 -5.32
CA TYR A 53 15.36 4.52 -4.39
C TYR A 53 14.54 3.45 -3.65
N ASN A 54 13.25 3.73 -3.40
CA ASN A 54 12.33 2.83 -2.73
C ASN A 54 11.41 2.02 -3.69
N ASP A 55 11.70 2.01 -5.00
CA ASP A 55 10.86 1.38 -6.05
C ASP A 55 9.38 1.85 -6.05
N LEU A 56 9.17 3.14 -5.74
CA LEU A 56 7.84 3.75 -5.69
C LEU A 56 7.48 4.60 -6.91
N SER A 57 8.37 4.70 -7.90
CA SER A 57 8.22 5.59 -9.08
C SER A 57 6.96 5.34 -9.90
N LYS A 58 6.42 4.12 -9.88
CA LYS A 58 5.24 3.70 -10.64
C LYS A 58 3.91 3.81 -9.88
N TYR A 59 3.96 4.13 -8.59
CA TYR A 59 2.77 4.20 -7.75
C TYR A 59 2.22 5.64 -7.66
N ALA A 60 0.94 5.75 -7.28
CA ALA A 60 0.27 7.05 -7.18
C ALA A 60 0.92 7.99 -6.13
N PRO A 61 0.83 9.32 -6.29
CA PRO A 61 1.21 10.26 -5.24
C PRO A 61 0.49 9.97 -3.92
N GLY A 62 1.15 10.23 -2.79
CA GLY A 62 0.58 10.03 -1.46
C GLY A 62 1.63 9.75 -0.38
N PHE A 63 1.17 9.26 0.77
CA PHE A 63 2.02 8.88 1.89
C PHE A 63 2.43 7.40 1.81
N TYR A 64 3.70 7.13 2.10
CA TYR A 64 4.28 5.80 2.11
C TYR A 64 5.11 5.60 3.37
N ALA A 65 5.02 4.42 3.99
CA ALA A 65 5.86 4.05 5.11
C ALA A 65 7.30 3.78 4.64
N LEU A 66 8.29 4.08 5.49
CA LEU A 66 9.68 3.68 5.25
C LEU A 66 9.91 2.21 5.60
N GLN A 67 9.25 1.73 6.65
CA GLN A 67 9.26 0.32 7.05
C GLN A 67 7.85 -0.13 7.41
N VAL A 68 7.47 -1.33 6.96
CA VAL A 68 6.18 -1.96 7.26
C VAL A 68 6.45 -3.27 8.00
N ILE A 69 5.76 -3.52 9.12
CA ILE A 69 5.93 -4.72 9.93
C ILE A 69 4.69 -5.61 9.77
N GLY A 70 4.90 -6.80 9.21
CA GLY A 70 3.87 -7.78 8.91
C GLY A 70 4.09 -8.43 7.55
N GLU A 71 3.41 -9.55 7.31
CA GLU A 71 3.41 -10.23 6.03
C GLU A 71 1.98 -10.42 5.53
N LEU A 72 1.80 -10.35 4.21
CA LEU A 72 0.52 -10.70 3.61
C LEU A 72 0.27 -12.21 3.75
N PRO A 73 -0.99 -12.63 3.93
CA PRO A 73 -1.36 -14.05 3.91
C PRO A 73 -0.88 -14.75 2.63
N GLU A 74 -0.51 -16.02 2.73
CA GLU A 74 0.02 -16.82 1.62
C GLU A 74 -0.92 -16.83 0.41
N SER A 75 -2.23 -17.00 0.67
CA SER A 75 -3.30 -16.97 -0.34
C SER A 75 -3.35 -15.68 -1.17
N ILE A 76 -2.84 -14.57 -0.64
CA ILE A 76 -2.77 -13.26 -1.32
C ILE A 76 -1.42 -13.08 -2.00
N ARG A 77 -0.33 -13.59 -1.42
CA ARG A 77 1.02 -13.50 -2.01
C ARG A 77 1.11 -14.16 -3.38
N ASP A 78 0.41 -15.28 -3.55
CA ASP A 78 0.39 -16.04 -4.81
C ASP A 78 -0.37 -15.32 -5.95
N LEU A 79 -1.15 -14.29 -5.61
CA LEU A 79 -1.84 -13.43 -6.59
C LEU A 79 -0.90 -12.34 -7.16
N LYS A 80 0.17 -11.99 -6.43
CA LYS A 80 1.11 -10.92 -6.79
C LYS A 80 1.89 -11.14 -8.11
N PRO A 81 2.37 -12.33 -8.49
CA PRO A 81 3.12 -12.50 -9.74
C PRO A 81 2.28 -12.29 -11.01
N ASN A 82 0.96 -12.19 -10.90
CA ASN A 82 0.04 -12.00 -12.02
C ASN A 82 -0.41 -10.53 -12.21
N TYR A 83 0.23 -9.55 -11.56
CA TYR A 83 -0.14 -8.13 -11.62
C TYR A 83 1.06 -7.18 -11.61
#